data_AF-A0A945VZ78-F1
#
_entry.id   AF-A0A945VZ78-F1
#
_cell.length_a   1.000
_cell.length_b   1.000
_cell.length_c   1.000
_cell.angle_alpha   90.00
_cell.angle_beta   90.00
_cell.angle_gamma   90.00
#
_symmetry.space_group_name_H-M   'P 1'
#
loop_
_entity.id
_entity.type
_entity.pdbx_description
1 polymer ?
#
loop_
_entity_poly.entity_id
_entity_poly.type
_entity_poly.pdbx_seq_one_letter_code
_entity_poly.pdbx_strand_id
1 'polypeptide(L)'
;MLELLKKMLKAQFGDDQAGFNTAWAEAQATYKAEMEANDAGLKSKTQELMDKLAKAKKNQIPEGVTAEDYQAYIDGKDALEAEKKEAADAKLASEGRWDELKNEMTTAHSTAMNTLKTESEKTIASLKAALDTETITNQAHAAIKKVQGSEFLLMPHILPSVRNVAGEDGVYSLQVVDSAGQQRFDAETGKAVTISGLVNEMMTNDSFAPAFPVQNSGSGAPQGNGGGSKVPNPFQKGTAAYNVTDQAKMVKENPQLAKQFQKAAGQ
;
A
#
# COMPACT_ATOMS: atom_id res chain seq x y z
N MET A 1 -50.88 12.69 -47.15
CA MET A 1 -50.49 14.01 -47.70
C MET A 1 -48.98 14.07 -47.95
N LEU A 2 -48.12 13.82 -46.94
CA LEU A 2 -46.66 13.70 -47.09
C LEU A 2 -46.20 12.76 -48.22
N GLU A 3 -46.78 11.56 -48.33
CA GLU A 3 -46.45 10.60 -49.40
C GLU A 3 -46.76 11.11 -50.82
N LEU A 4 -47.77 11.98 -50.96
CA LEU A 4 -48.11 12.61 -52.24
C LEU A 4 -47.07 13.69 -52.59
N LEU A 5 -46.68 14.49 -51.59
CA LEU A 5 -45.66 15.53 -51.71
C LEU A 5 -44.28 14.94 -52.06
N LYS A 6 -43.94 13.79 -51.47
CA LYS A 6 -42.70 13.04 -51.77
C LYS A 6 -42.62 12.63 -53.22
N LYS A 7 -43.73 12.11 -53.77
CA LYS A 7 -43.83 11.68 -55.16
C LYS A 7 -43.72 12.87 -56.12
N MET A 8 -44.32 14.01 -55.78
CA MET A 8 -44.22 15.23 -56.59
C MET A 8 -42.80 15.81 -56.60
N LEU A 9 -42.16 15.93 -55.43
CA LEU A 9 -40.76 16.37 -55.36
C LEU A 9 -39.84 15.44 -56.14
N LYS A 10 -40.04 14.13 -56.04
CA LYS A 10 -39.22 13.15 -56.77
C LYS A 10 -39.39 13.26 -58.29
N ALA A 11 -40.60 13.59 -58.76
CA ALA A 11 -40.85 13.87 -60.16
C ALA A 11 -40.24 15.21 -60.63
N GLN A 12 -40.12 16.19 -59.74
CA GLN A 12 -39.60 17.53 -60.03
C GLN A 12 -38.07 17.60 -60.09
N PHE A 13 -37.38 16.85 -59.22
CA PHE A 13 -35.91 16.87 -59.14
C PHE A 13 -35.23 15.77 -59.98
N GLY A 14 -35.98 14.80 -60.54
CA GLY A 14 -35.43 13.78 -61.42
C GLY A 14 -34.29 12.98 -60.78
N ASP A 15 -33.09 13.03 -61.39
CA ASP A 15 -31.87 12.36 -60.91
C ASP A 15 -31.05 13.20 -59.89
N ASP A 16 -31.42 14.47 -59.64
CA ASP A 16 -30.77 15.31 -58.63
C ASP A 16 -31.21 14.92 -57.21
N GLN A 17 -30.53 13.90 -56.66
CA GLN A 17 -30.78 13.41 -55.31
C GLN A 17 -30.50 14.45 -54.22
N ALA A 18 -29.56 15.37 -54.44
CA ALA A 18 -29.19 16.37 -53.44
C ALA A 18 -30.28 17.44 -53.31
N GLY A 19 -30.79 17.95 -54.45
CA GLY A 19 -31.93 18.87 -54.48
C GLY A 19 -33.20 18.24 -53.91
N PHE A 20 -33.49 16.99 -54.26
CA PHE A 20 -34.63 16.25 -53.71
C PHE A 20 -34.57 16.09 -52.19
N ASN A 21 -33.42 15.65 -51.66
CA ASN A 21 -33.27 15.41 -50.22
C ASN A 21 -33.42 16.71 -49.41
N THR A 22 -32.89 17.81 -49.92
CA THR A 22 -32.99 19.14 -49.27
C THR A 22 -34.44 19.62 -49.24
N ALA A 23 -35.11 19.63 -50.40
CA ALA A 23 -36.50 20.07 -50.49
C ALA A 23 -37.46 19.15 -49.72
N TRP A 24 -37.18 17.85 -49.65
CA TRP A 24 -37.97 16.90 -48.87
C TRP A 24 -37.78 17.12 -47.36
N ALA A 25 -36.57 17.42 -46.91
CA ALA A 25 -36.30 17.75 -45.51
C ALA A 25 -37.00 19.05 -45.08
N GLU A 26 -36.98 20.08 -45.92
CA GLU A 26 -37.70 21.34 -45.67
C GLU A 26 -39.22 21.11 -45.60
N ALA A 27 -39.78 20.32 -46.52
CA ALA A 27 -41.19 19.98 -46.51
C ALA A 27 -41.62 19.13 -45.30
N GLN A 28 -40.75 18.24 -44.80
CA GLN A 28 -41.00 17.52 -43.56
C GLN A 28 -40.99 18.45 -42.34
N ALA A 29 -40.07 19.42 -42.33
CA ALA A 29 -39.99 20.40 -41.25
C ALA A 29 -41.23 21.30 -41.19
N THR A 30 -41.74 21.77 -42.33
CA THR A 30 -42.96 22.60 -42.38
C THR A 30 -44.19 21.82 -41.95
N TYR A 31 -44.38 20.59 -42.45
CA TYR A 31 -45.50 19.74 -42.03
C TYR A 31 -45.46 19.41 -40.53
N LYS A 32 -44.28 19.14 -39.98
CA LYS A 32 -44.11 18.90 -38.54
C LYS A 32 -44.47 20.14 -37.72
N ALA A 33 -44.02 21.32 -38.14
CA ALA A 33 -44.34 22.58 -37.48
C ALA A 33 -45.85 22.89 -37.50
N GLU A 34 -46.54 22.63 -38.61
CA GLU A 34 -48.00 22.77 -38.71
C GLU A 34 -48.75 21.78 -37.81
N MET A 35 -48.30 20.54 -37.70
CA MET A 35 -48.88 19.55 -36.80
C MET A 35 -48.69 19.93 -35.33
N GLU A 36 -47.51 20.44 -34.95
CA GLU A 36 -47.24 20.94 -33.60
C GLU A 36 -48.10 22.17 -33.26
N ALA A 37 -48.28 23.09 -34.22
CA ALA A 37 -49.16 24.25 -34.06
C ALA A 37 -50.63 23.83 -33.91
N ASN A 38 -51.10 22.85 -34.68
CA ASN A 38 -52.45 22.30 -34.57
C ASN A 38 -52.67 21.56 -33.25
N ASP A 39 -51.68 20.79 -32.78
CA ASP A 39 -51.74 20.09 -31.50
C ASP A 39 -51.78 21.07 -30.31
N ALA A 40 -50.99 22.15 -30.38
CA ALA A 40 -51.06 23.24 -29.42
C ALA A 40 -52.43 23.93 -29.41
N GLY A 41 -53.01 24.19 -30.59
CA GLY A 41 -54.36 24.73 -30.74
C GLY A 41 -55.45 23.81 -30.16
N LEU A 42 -55.36 22.51 -30.40
CA LEU A 42 -56.27 21.52 -29.82
C LEU A 42 -56.17 21.46 -28.30
N LYS A 43 -54.95 21.47 -27.74
CA LYS A 43 -54.72 21.49 -26.29
C LYS A 43 -55.32 22.72 -25.64
N SER A 44 -55.09 23.90 -26.21
CA SER A 44 -55.69 25.15 -25.74
C SER A 44 -57.22 25.10 -25.75
N LYS A 45 -57.82 24.62 -26.85
CA LYS A 45 -59.28 24.49 -26.98
C LYS A 45 -59.85 23.44 -26.01
N THR A 46 -59.10 22.37 -25.74
CA THR A 46 -59.47 21.36 -24.75
C THR A 46 -59.49 21.96 -23.35
N GLN A 47 -58.48 22.77 -23.01
CA GLN A 47 -58.42 23.48 -21.73
C GLN A 47 -59.60 24.45 -21.58
N GLU A 48 -59.91 25.23 -22.62
CA GLU A 48 -61.05 26.15 -22.61
C GLU A 48 -62.40 25.42 -22.43
N LEU A 49 -62.58 24.26 -23.08
CA LEU A 49 -63.76 23.43 -22.90
C LEU A 49 -63.86 22.84 -21.49
N MET A 50 -62.73 22.44 -20.90
CA MET A 50 -62.67 21.97 -19.51
C MET A 50 -63.02 23.09 -18.52
N ASP A 51 -62.53 24.31 -18.73
CA ASP A 51 -62.86 25.48 -17.90
C ASP A 51 -64.35 25.85 -18.02
N LYS A 52 -64.92 25.78 -19.23
CA LYS A 52 -66.36 25.97 -19.45
C LYS A 52 -67.19 24.88 -18.79
N LEU A 53 -66.74 23.63 -18.84
CA LEU A 53 -67.40 22.50 -18.17
C LEU A 53 -67.36 22.66 -16.64
N ALA A 54 -66.24 23.09 -16.08
CA ALA A 54 -66.09 23.37 -14.65
C ALA A 54 -67.08 24.47 -14.19
N LYS A 55 -67.19 25.56 -14.96
CA LYS A 55 -68.18 26.63 -14.70
C LYS A 55 -69.62 26.14 -14.82
N ALA A 56 -69.93 25.33 -15.83
CA ALA A 56 -71.27 24.75 -16.01
C ALA A 56 -71.65 23.81 -14.86
N LYS A 57 -70.72 22.97 -14.40
CA LYS A 57 -70.92 22.08 -13.24
C LYS A 57 -71.06 22.85 -11.93
N LYS A 58 -70.34 23.96 -11.75
CA LYS A 58 -70.52 24.83 -10.58
C LYS A 58 -71.94 25.40 -10.48
N ASN A 59 -72.60 25.62 -11.62
CA ASN A 59 -73.96 26.13 -11.70
C ASN A 59 -75.04 25.03 -11.63
N GLN A 60 -74.68 23.74 -11.71
CA GLN A 60 -75.59 22.61 -11.49
C GLN A 60 -75.58 22.24 -10.01
N ILE A 61 -76.37 22.96 -9.22
CA ILE A 61 -76.64 22.61 -7.83
C ILE A 61 -77.58 21.40 -7.83
N PRO A 62 -77.25 20.28 -7.13
CA PRO A 62 -78.15 19.14 -7.00
C PRO A 62 -79.51 19.57 -6.40
N GLU A 63 -80.62 19.07 -6.96
CA GLU A 63 -81.97 19.39 -6.45
C GLU A 63 -82.10 19.01 -4.96
N GLY A 64 -82.42 20.00 -4.12
CA GLY A 64 -82.61 19.84 -2.67
C GLY A 64 -81.50 20.40 -1.78
N VAL A 65 -80.40 20.92 -2.35
CA VAL A 65 -79.30 21.56 -1.59
C VAL A 65 -79.30 23.07 -1.86
N THR A 66 -79.16 23.89 -0.82
CA THR A 66 -79.11 25.35 -0.98
C THR A 66 -77.78 25.79 -1.60
N ALA A 67 -77.75 26.95 -2.27
CA ALA A 67 -76.52 27.48 -2.88
C ALA A 67 -75.41 27.71 -1.85
N GLU A 68 -75.77 28.01 -0.60
CA GLU A 68 -74.86 28.22 0.53
C GLU A 68 -74.28 26.89 1.03
N ASP A 69 -75.10 25.85 1.16
CA ASP A 69 -74.63 24.52 1.57
C ASP A 69 -73.68 23.89 0.55
N TYR A 70 -73.93 24.12 -0.74
CA TYR A 70 -73.07 23.60 -1.80
C TYR A 70 -71.72 24.33 -1.85
N GLN A 71 -71.70 25.65 -1.62
CA GLN A 71 -70.46 26.41 -1.55
C GLN A 71 -69.62 26.01 -0.33
N ALA A 72 -70.26 25.82 0.84
CA ALA A 72 -69.60 25.28 2.03
C ALA A 72 -69.00 23.88 1.81
N TYR A 73 -69.67 23.02 1.03
CA TYR A 73 -69.14 21.71 0.65
C TYR A 73 -67.90 21.82 -0.27
N ILE A 74 -67.91 22.73 -1.26
CA ILE A 74 -66.75 22.97 -2.13
C ILE A 74 -65.59 23.54 -1.32
N ASP A 75 -65.84 24.57 -0.51
CA ASP A 75 -64.80 25.20 0.31
C ASP A 75 -64.21 24.20 1.32
N GLY A 76 -65.05 23.35 1.92
CA GLY A 76 -64.61 22.26 2.79
C GLY A 76 -63.80 21.18 2.05
N LYS A 77 -64.15 20.88 0.80
CA LYS A 77 -63.39 19.96 -0.04
C LYS A 77 -62.03 20.55 -0.41
N ASP A 78 -61.99 21.81 -0.85
CA ASP A 78 -60.77 22.50 -1.25
C ASP A 78 -59.81 22.67 -0.05
N ALA A 79 -60.35 22.96 1.14
CA ALA A 79 -59.57 23.02 2.38
C ALA A 79 -58.95 21.65 2.75
N LEU A 80 -59.72 20.56 2.61
CA LEU A 80 -59.26 19.20 2.91
C LEU A 80 -58.23 18.71 1.87
N GLU A 81 -58.36 19.14 0.62
CA GLU A 81 -57.39 18.86 -0.45
C GLU A 81 -56.09 19.65 -0.25
N ALA A 82 -56.18 20.91 0.23
CA ALA A 82 -55.03 21.71 0.64
C ALA A 82 -54.29 21.10 1.83
N GLU A 83 -55.00 20.69 2.89
CA GLU A 83 -54.40 20.05 4.08
C GLU A 83 -53.68 18.73 3.72
N LYS A 84 -54.29 17.91 2.86
CA LYS A 84 -53.65 16.68 2.36
C LYS A 84 -52.40 16.95 1.55
N LYS A 85 -52.37 18.04 0.77
CA LYS A 85 -51.21 18.43 -0.02
C LYS A 85 -50.07 18.91 0.88
N GLU A 86 -50.34 19.75 1.87
CA GLU A 86 -49.33 20.17 2.85
C GLU A 86 -48.77 18.99 3.65
N ALA A 87 -49.62 18.04 4.05
CA ALA A 87 -49.18 16.82 4.73
C ALA A 87 -48.32 15.91 3.83
N ALA A 88 -48.62 15.84 2.53
CA ALA A 88 -47.82 15.10 1.56
C ALA A 88 -46.46 15.79 1.32
N ASP A 89 -46.43 17.12 1.18
CA ASP A 89 -45.21 17.90 0.99
C ASP A 89 -44.30 17.83 2.24
N ALA A 90 -44.88 17.86 3.44
CA ALA A 90 -44.14 17.68 4.69
C ALA A 90 -43.52 16.28 4.83
N LYS A 91 -44.24 15.23 4.40
CA LYS A 91 -43.71 13.86 4.35
C LYS A 91 -42.58 13.73 3.34
N LEU A 92 -42.77 14.21 2.11
CA LEU A 92 -41.73 14.25 1.08
C LEU A 92 -40.48 15.01 1.55
N ALA A 93 -40.66 16.14 2.23
CA ALA A 93 -39.54 16.89 2.80
C ALA A 93 -38.84 16.14 3.95
N SER A 94 -39.57 15.35 4.74
CA SER A 94 -38.98 14.50 5.78
C SER A 94 -38.27 13.27 5.20
N GLU A 95 -38.81 12.66 4.15
CA GLU A 95 -38.23 11.53 3.42
C GLU A 95 -36.96 11.96 2.68
N GLY A 96 -36.98 13.10 2.00
CA GLY A 96 -35.79 13.67 1.36
C GLY A 96 -34.65 13.93 2.34
N ARG A 97 -34.95 14.46 3.54
CA ARG A 97 -33.96 14.63 4.61
C ARG A 97 -33.46 13.31 5.19
N TRP A 98 -34.31 12.29 5.25
CA TRP A 98 -33.91 10.95 5.69
C TRP A 98 -32.99 10.26 4.68
N ASP A 99 -33.29 10.39 3.38
CA ASP A 99 -32.47 9.88 2.31
C ASP A 99 -31.12 10.61 2.22
N GLU A 100 -31.11 11.94 2.40
CA GLU A 100 -29.89 12.73 2.54
C GLU A 100 -29.02 12.25 3.72
N LEU A 101 -29.60 12.13 4.92
CA LEU A 101 -28.90 11.64 6.11
C LEU A 101 -28.35 10.22 5.92
N LYS A 102 -29.13 9.33 5.30
CA LYS A 102 -28.72 7.96 5.02
C LYS A 102 -27.56 7.93 4.02
N ASN A 103 -27.59 8.76 3.00
CA ASN A 103 -26.51 8.90 2.02
C ASN A 103 -25.25 9.48 2.66
N GLU A 104 -25.39 10.49 3.53
CA GLU A 104 -24.28 11.06 4.30
C GLU A 104 -23.65 10.00 5.22
N MET A 105 -24.46 9.26 5.98
CA MET A 105 -23.97 8.21 6.87
C MET A 105 -23.29 7.07 6.10
N THR A 106 -23.86 6.66 4.95
CA THR A 106 -23.27 5.63 4.09
C THR A 106 -21.94 6.09 3.51
N THR A 107 -21.86 7.35 3.07
CA THR A 107 -20.63 7.95 2.53
C THR A 107 -19.57 8.10 3.62
N ALA A 108 -19.95 8.57 4.80
CA ALA A 108 -19.06 8.69 5.96
C ALA A 108 -18.53 7.32 6.39
N HIS A 109 -19.39 6.30 6.47
CA HIS A 109 -18.99 4.95 6.84
C HIS A 109 -18.08 4.32 5.78
N SER A 110 -18.41 4.46 4.50
CA SER A 110 -17.56 3.98 3.40
C SER A 110 -16.18 4.63 3.42
N THR A 111 -16.14 5.95 3.65
CA THR A 111 -14.89 6.71 3.76
C THR A 111 -14.08 6.23 4.96
N ALA A 112 -14.70 6.12 6.14
CA ALA A 112 -14.03 5.64 7.35
C ALA A 112 -13.47 4.21 7.19
N MET A 113 -14.23 3.31 6.55
CA MET A 113 -13.77 1.94 6.28
C MET A 113 -12.59 1.92 5.30
N ASN A 114 -12.61 2.75 4.26
CA ASN A 114 -11.50 2.85 3.31
C ASN A 114 -10.26 3.45 3.98
N THR A 115 -10.41 4.47 4.81
CA THR A 115 -9.29 5.04 5.58
C THR A 115 -8.70 4.00 6.53
N LEU A 116 -9.53 3.30 7.31
CA LEU A 116 -9.07 2.28 8.23
C LEU A 116 -8.39 1.10 7.51
N LYS A 117 -8.94 0.69 6.36
CA LYS A 117 -8.33 -0.34 5.53
C LYS A 117 -6.95 0.09 5.02
N THR A 118 -6.82 1.30 4.49
CA THR A 118 -5.54 1.79 3.96
C THR A 118 -4.51 2.00 5.07
N GLU A 119 -4.92 2.50 6.25
CA GLU A 119 -4.03 2.60 7.42
C GLU A 119 -3.59 1.23 7.93
N SER A 120 -4.51 0.26 8.01
CA SER A 120 -4.19 -1.12 8.39
C SER A 120 -3.22 -1.76 7.40
N GLU A 121 -3.48 -1.62 6.09
CA GLU A 121 -2.60 -2.14 5.05
C GLU A 121 -1.20 -1.52 5.11
N LYS A 122 -1.12 -0.20 5.32
CA LYS A 122 0.15 0.52 5.50
C LYS A 122 0.90 0.03 6.74
N THR A 123 0.20 -0.14 7.86
CA THR A 123 0.78 -0.63 9.10
C THR A 123 1.31 -2.05 8.92
N ILE A 124 0.50 -2.94 8.35
CA ILE A 124 0.89 -4.32 8.05
C ILE A 124 2.10 -4.36 7.10
N ALA A 125 2.11 -3.55 6.05
CA ALA A 125 3.25 -3.47 5.12
C ALA A 125 4.53 -3.00 5.82
N SER A 126 4.43 -1.98 6.68
CA SER A 126 5.59 -1.48 7.44
C SER A 126 6.12 -2.51 8.45
N LEU A 127 5.23 -3.19 9.16
CA LEU A 127 5.58 -4.23 10.12
C LEU A 127 6.19 -5.44 9.42
N LYS A 128 5.64 -5.84 8.26
CA LYS A 128 6.20 -6.91 7.43
C LYS A 128 7.61 -6.55 6.96
N ALA A 129 7.82 -5.36 6.42
CA ALA A 129 9.14 -4.92 5.97
C ALA A 129 10.18 -4.87 7.11
N ALA A 130 9.78 -4.40 8.30
CA ALA A 130 10.64 -4.40 9.48
C ALA A 130 10.96 -5.83 9.93
N LEU A 131 9.96 -6.71 10.02
CA LEU A 131 10.12 -8.10 10.41
C LEU A 131 10.98 -8.88 9.41
N ASP A 132 10.78 -8.66 8.10
CA ASP A 132 11.59 -9.29 7.05
C ASP A 132 13.05 -8.88 7.18
N THR A 133 13.30 -7.58 7.37
CA THR A 133 14.65 -7.05 7.56
C THR A 133 15.29 -7.69 8.80
N GLU A 134 14.62 -7.67 9.94
CA GLU A 134 15.11 -8.27 11.20
C GLU A 134 15.35 -9.78 11.09
N THR A 135 14.45 -10.51 10.44
CA THR A 135 14.58 -11.97 10.33
C THR A 135 15.78 -12.31 9.43
N ILE A 136 15.94 -11.60 8.32
CA ILE A 136 17.07 -11.79 7.41
C ILE A 136 18.38 -11.38 8.07
N THR A 137 18.45 -10.21 8.72
CA THR A 137 19.67 -9.73 9.39
C THR A 137 20.10 -10.68 10.49
N ASN A 138 19.18 -11.15 11.33
CA ASN A 138 19.50 -12.07 12.43
C ASN A 138 20.03 -13.41 11.91
N GLN A 139 19.43 -13.97 10.86
CA GLN A 139 19.93 -15.21 10.26
C GLN A 139 21.26 -15.04 9.52
N ALA A 140 21.42 -13.94 8.78
CA ALA A 140 22.68 -13.61 8.11
C ALA A 140 23.81 -13.40 9.12
N HIS A 141 23.57 -12.64 10.18
CA HIS A 141 24.51 -12.43 11.28
C HIS A 141 24.91 -13.75 11.95
N ALA A 142 23.95 -14.65 12.21
CA ALA A 142 24.23 -15.97 12.73
C ALA A 142 25.09 -16.82 11.77
N ALA A 143 24.85 -16.74 10.46
CA ALA A 143 25.64 -17.45 9.45
C ALA A 143 27.06 -16.88 9.33
N ILE A 144 27.22 -15.55 9.28
CA ILE A 144 28.51 -14.87 9.21
C ILE A 144 29.36 -15.14 10.45
N LYS A 145 28.74 -15.11 11.64
CA LYS A 145 29.44 -15.42 12.90
C LYS A 145 30.02 -16.82 12.95
N LYS A 146 29.33 -17.81 12.37
CA LYS A 146 29.82 -19.20 12.31
C LYS A 146 31.13 -19.33 11.53
N VAL A 147 31.30 -18.50 10.50
CA VAL A 147 32.53 -18.45 9.67
C VAL A 147 33.50 -17.35 10.12
N GLN A 148 33.22 -16.68 11.24
CA GLN A 148 34.02 -15.58 11.79
C GLN A 148 34.26 -14.42 10.80
N GLY A 149 33.34 -14.22 9.86
CA GLY A 149 33.44 -13.16 8.86
C GLY A 149 33.11 -11.77 9.42
N SER A 150 33.54 -10.73 8.70
CA SER A 150 33.21 -9.34 8.98
C SER A 150 31.78 -9.03 8.51
N GLU A 151 30.88 -8.82 9.47
CA GLU A 151 29.48 -8.49 9.21
C GLU A 151 29.33 -7.22 8.37
N PHE A 152 30.14 -6.20 8.65
CA PHE A 152 30.10 -4.91 7.95
C PHE A 152 30.34 -5.04 6.44
N LEU A 153 31.19 -5.97 6.02
CA LEU A 153 31.55 -6.17 4.61
C LEU A 153 30.59 -7.12 3.89
N LEU A 154 30.05 -8.12 4.58
CA LEU A 154 29.22 -9.16 3.95
C LEU A 154 27.73 -8.80 3.91
N MET A 155 27.23 -8.08 4.92
CA MET A 155 25.79 -7.78 5.02
C MET A 155 25.20 -7.03 3.82
N PRO A 156 25.84 -6.00 3.25
CA PRO A 156 25.31 -5.29 2.09
C PRO A 156 25.10 -6.17 0.85
N HIS A 157 25.84 -7.29 0.76
CA HIS A 157 25.76 -8.22 -0.35
C HIS A 157 24.77 -9.37 -0.10
N ILE A 158 24.60 -9.78 1.16
CA ILE A 158 23.67 -10.86 1.52
C ILE A 158 22.22 -10.38 1.53
N LEU A 159 21.95 -9.19 2.09
CA LEU A 159 20.59 -8.64 2.20
C LEU A 159 19.79 -8.63 0.89
N PRO A 160 20.31 -8.11 -0.25
CA PRO A 160 19.55 -8.10 -1.49
C PRO A 160 19.33 -9.50 -2.10
N SER A 161 20.15 -10.48 -1.72
CA SER A 161 20.11 -11.85 -2.22
C SER A 161 19.22 -12.78 -1.38
N VAL A 162 18.57 -12.29 -0.33
CA VAL A 162 17.69 -13.11 0.53
C VAL A 162 16.31 -12.47 0.57
N ARG A 163 15.26 -13.30 0.46
CA ARG A 163 13.88 -12.87 0.64
C ARG A 163 13.11 -13.82 1.54
N ASN A 164 12.14 -13.25 2.26
CA ASN A 164 11.19 -14.02 3.02
C ASN A 164 9.99 -14.35 2.15
N VAL A 165 9.62 -15.63 2.07
CA VAL A 165 8.54 -16.14 1.24
C VAL A 165 7.56 -16.88 2.13
N ALA A 166 6.27 -16.54 2.01
CA ALA A 166 5.21 -17.26 2.69
C ALA A 166 4.98 -18.62 2.01
N GLY A 167 5.10 -19.70 2.78
CA GLY A 167 4.72 -21.04 2.35
C GLY A 167 3.20 -21.20 2.26
N GLU A 168 2.76 -22.29 1.62
CA GLU A 168 1.34 -22.64 1.48
C GLU A 168 0.63 -22.87 2.82
N ASP A 169 1.40 -23.19 3.86
CA ASP A 169 0.97 -23.39 5.24
C ASP A 169 0.93 -22.09 6.08
N GLY A 170 1.28 -20.95 5.47
CA GLY A 170 1.36 -19.66 6.15
C GLY A 170 2.65 -19.48 6.97
N VAL A 171 3.61 -20.41 6.87
CA VAL A 171 4.92 -20.29 7.52
C VAL A 171 5.87 -19.52 6.61
N TYR A 172 6.51 -18.50 7.15
CA TYR A 172 7.51 -17.71 6.45
C TYR A 172 8.86 -18.45 6.41
N SER A 173 9.41 -18.62 5.21
CA SER A 173 10.71 -19.26 4.98
C SER A 173 11.66 -18.32 4.25
N LEU A 174 12.93 -18.30 4.66
CA LEU A 174 13.95 -17.52 3.97
C LEU A 174 14.49 -18.29 2.76
N GLN A 175 14.53 -17.61 1.62
CA GLN A 175 15.03 -18.14 0.37
C GLN A 175 16.11 -17.23 -0.20
N VAL A 176 17.19 -17.83 -0.69
CA VAL A 176 18.21 -17.11 -1.44
C VAL A 176 17.72 -16.96 -2.87
N VAL A 177 17.77 -15.73 -3.39
CA VAL A 177 17.31 -15.37 -4.73
C VAL A 177 18.46 -14.98 -5.65
N ASP A 178 18.25 -15.15 -6.96
CA ASP A 178 19.17 -14.67 -8.00
C ASP A 178 18.86 -13.22 -8.42
N SER A 179 19.58 -12.73 -9.42
CA SER A 179 19.37 -11.40 -10.00
C SER A 179 18.00 -11.22 -10.68
N ALA A 180 17.33 -12.31 -11.05
CA ALA A 180 15.97 -12.31 -11.59
C ALA A 180 14.90 -12.45 -10.48
N GLY A 181 15.31 -12.58 -9.22
CA GLY A 181 14.43 -12.75 -8.07
C GLY A 181 13.87 -14.16 -7.92
N GLN A 182 14.40 -15.14 -8.65
CA GLN A 182 13.99 -16.54 -8.54
C GLN A 182 14.80 -17.26 -7.46
N GLN A 183 14.21 -18.26 -6.83
CA GLN A 183 14.88 -19.07 -5.82
C GLN A 183 16.09 -19.78 -6.43
N ARG A 184 17.26 -19.62 -5.81
CA ARG A 184 18.49 -20.28 -6.25
C ARG A 184 18.53 -21.72 -5.78
N PHE A 185 18.89 -22.61 -6.70
CA PHE A 185 19.20 -24.00 -6.43
C PHE A 185 20.68 -24.25 -6.69
N ASP A 186 21.28 -25.05 -5.82
CA ASP A 186 22.65 -25.52 -5.96
C ASP A 186 22.71 -26.55 -7.11
N ALA A 187 23.62 -26.35 -8.05
CA ALA A 187 23.72 -27.15 -9.26
C ALA A 187 24.24 -28.58 -9.01
N GLU A 188 24.98 -28.80 -7.91
CA GLU A 188 25.54 -30.11 -7.57
C GLU A 188 24.54 -30.94 -6.76
N THR A 189 23.85 -30.31 -5.82
CA THR A 189 22.95 -31.01 -4.89
C THR A 189 21.48 -30.96 -5.29
N GLY A 190 21.10 -30.04 -6.19
CA GLY A 190 19.72 -29.78 -6.58
C GLY A 190 18.83 -29.21 -5.46
N LYS A 191 19.43 -28.85 -4.31
CA LYS A 191 18.72 -28.29 -3.16
C LYS A 191 18.70 -26.77 -3.22
N ALA A 192 17.71 -26.16 -2.57
CA ALA A 192 17.67 -24.71 -2.44
C ALA A 192 18.90 -24.20 -1.68
N VAL A 193 19.52 -23.14 -2.20
CA VAL A 193 20.67 -22.50 -1.55
C VAL A 193 20.19 -21.85 -0.24
N THR A 194 20.86 -22.18 0.86
CA THR A 194 20.61 -21.58 2.17
C THR A 194 21.53 -20.37 2.37
N ILE A 195 21.22 -19.52 3.35
CA ILE A 195 22.07 -18.36 3.70
C ILE A 195 23.48 -18.82 4.08
N SER A 196 23.62 -19.95 4.78
CA SER A 196 24.94 -20.52 5.09
C SER A 196 25.66 -21.02 3.83
N GLY A 197 24.93 -21.59 2.87
CA GLY A 197 25.48 -21.94 1.56
C GLY A 197 26.01 -20.71 0.81
N LEU A 198 25.22 -19.63 0.78
CA LEU A 198 25.63 -18.36 0.16
C LEU A 198 26.89 -17.77 0.82
N VAL A 199 26.97 -17.79 2.15
CA VAL A 199 28.16 -17.31 2.88
C VAL A 199 29.40 -18.17 2.56
N ASN A 200 29.23 -19.48 2.40
CA ASN A 200 30.31 -20.38 1.98
C ASN A 200 30.75 -20.10 0.54
N GLU A 201 29.82 -19.85 -0.38
CA GLU A 201 30.14 -19.41 -1.76
C GLU A 201 30.96 -18.12 -1.73
N MET A 202 30.57 -17.13 -0.90
CA MET A 202 31.31 -15.88 -0.75
C MET A 202 32.72 -16.12 -0.21
N MET A 203 32.93 -17.10 0.67
CA MET A 203 34.25 -17.45 1.19
C MET A 203 35.20 -17.98 0.11
N THR A 204 34.65 -18.64 -0.93
CA THR A 204 35.44 -19.15 -2.06
C THR A 204 35.77 -18.08 -3.11
N ASN A 205 35.09 -16.93 -3.08
CA ASN A 205 35.31 -15.87 -4.05
C ASN A 205 36.36 -14.88 -3.55
N ASP A 206 37.44 -14.71 -4.31
CA ASP A 206 38.56 -13.82 -4.00
C ASP A 206 38.13 -12.37 -3.70
N SER A 207 37.01 -11.91 -4.28
CA SER A 207 36.49 -10.56 -4.07
C SER A 207 36.07 -10.31 -2.62
N PHE A 208 35.65 -11.34 -1.90
CA PHE A 208 35.23 -11.26 -0.50
C PHE A 208 36.30 -11.80 0.47
N ALA A 209 37.46 -12.22 -0.03
CA ALA A 209 38.55 -12.73 0.81
C ALA A 209 38.93 -11.82 2.00
N PRO A 210 38.96 -10.47 1.88
CA PRO A 210 39.23 -9.59 3.01
C PRO A 210 38.18 -9.62 4.12
N ALA A 211 36.96 -10.07 3.83
CA ALA A 211 35.87 -10.15 4.78
C ALA A 211 35.93 -11.43 5.65
N PHE A 212 36.79 -12.39 5.32
CA PHE A 212 36.98 -13.61 6.08
C PHE A 212 38.38 -13.63 6.71
N PRO A 213 38.55 -14.27 7.88
CA PRO A 213 39.86 -14.42 8.47
C PRO A 213 40.73 -15.29 7.56
N VAL A 214 41.92 -14.78 7.22
CA VAL A 214 42.91 -15.56 6.49
C VAL A 214 43.36 -16.69 7.43
N GLN A 215 43.07 -17.94 7.08
CA GLN A 215 43.53 -19.12 7.83
C GLN A 215 45.07 -19.20 7.93
N ASN A 216 45.77 -18.46 7.06
CA ASN A 216 47.20 -18.17 7.19
C ASN A 216 47.43 -16.86 7.96
N SER A 217 47.13 -16.87 9.26
CA SER A 217 47.76 -15.90 10.17
C SER A 217 49.22 -16.32 10.34
N GLY A 218 50.06 -15.90 9.41
CA GLY A 218 51.50 -15.85 9.64
C GLY A 218 51.70 -14.96 10.86
N SER A 219 52.01 -15.57 12.00
CA SER A 219 52.32 -14.86 13.23
C SER A 219 53.49 -13.93 12.93
N GLY A 220 53.22 -12.65 12.70
CA GLY A 220 54.21 -11.57 12.71
C GLY A 220 54.79 -11.33 14.11
N ALA A 221 54.83 -12.37 14.94
CA ALA A 221 55.69 -12.39 16.11
C ALA A 221 57.13 -12.34 15.57
N PRO A 222 57.95 -11.35 15.95
CA PRO A 222 59.38 -11.51 15.76
C PRO A 222 59.74 -12.83 16.42
N GLN A 223 60.49 -13.65 15.71
CA GLN A 223 61.01 -14.92 16.19
C GLN A 223 61.86 -14.65 17.44
N GLY A 224 61.20 -14.53 18.59
CA GLY A 224 61.81 -14.51 19.89
C GLY A 224 62.27 -15.93 20.11
N ASN A 225 63.55 -16.17 19.82
CA ASN A 225 64.27 -17.36 20.21
C ASN A 225 63.90 -17.69 21.66
N GLY A 226 62.99 -18.65 21.83
CA GLY A 226 62.72 -19.33 23.07
C GLY A 226 63.91 -20.20 23.44
N GLY A 227 65.05 -19.57 23.72
CA GLY A 227 66.11 -20.13 24.54
C GLY A 227 65.89 -19.58 25.93
N GLY A 228 65.50 -20.45 26.87
CA GLY A 228 65.39 -20.10 28.29
C GLY A 228 66.70 -19.51 28.79
N SER A 229 66.80 -18.19 28.75
CA SER A 229 67.94 -17.46 29.25
C SER A 229 67.81 -17.45 30.77
N LYS A 230 68.49 -18.41 31.41
CA LYS A 230 68.81 -18.33 32.84
C LYS A 230 69.53 -16.99 33.03
N VAL A 231 68.82 -15.97 33.52
CA VAL A 231 69.47 -14.74 33.98
C VAL A 231 70.52 -15.19 35.00
N PRO A 232 71.83 -14.99 34.73
CA PRO A 232 72.87 -15.54 35.57
C PRO A 232 72.77 -14.94 36.97
N ASN A 233 72.65 -15.80 37.99
CA ASN A 233 72.45 -15.35 39.37
C ASN A 233 73.77 -14.78 39.93
N PRO A 234 73.82 -13.48 40.29
CA PRO A 234 75.04 -12.85 40.76
C PRO A 234 75.51 -13.32 42.15
N PHE A 235 74.67 -14.05 42.90
CA PHE A 235 75.00 -14.59 44.23
C PHE A 235 75.51 -16.04 44.18
N GLN A 236 75.52 -16.69 43.01
CA GLN A 236 75.99 -18.06 42.86
C GLN A 236 77.53 -18.12 42.75
N LYS A 237 78.20 -18.50 43.85
CA LYS A 237 79.66 -18.67 43.92
C LYS A 237 80.15 -19.69 42.88
N GLY A 238 81.26 -19.38 42.21
CA GLY A 238 81.87 -20.26 41.20
C GLY A 238 81.30 -20.11 39.79
N THR A 239 80.38 -19.17 39.55
CA THR A 239 79.91 -18.82 38.20
C THR A 239 80.56 -17.52 37.72
N ALA A 240 80.66 -17.35 36.40
CA ALA A 240 81.14 -16.10 35.79
C ALA A 240 80.25 -14.87 36.13
N ALA A 241 79.06 -15.11 36.69
CA ALA A 241 78.13 -14.07 37.13
C ALA A 241 78.38 -13.59 38.57
N TYR A 242 79.26 -14.24 39.33
CA TYR A 242 79.56 -13.86 40.72
C TYR A 242 80.35 -12.54 40.76
N ASN A 243 79.64 -11.43 40.99
CA ASN A 243 80.24 -10.10 41.11
C ASN A 243 79.76 -9.38 42.38
N VAL A 244 80.69 -9.13 43.31
CA VAL A 244 80.41 -8.49 44.60
C VAL A 244 79.88 -7.06 44.45
N THR A 245 80.33 -6.34 43.41
CA THR A 245 79.88 -4.97 43.14
C THR A 245 78.41 -4.95 42.70
N ASP A 246 78.00 -5.91 41.87
CA ASP A 246 76.62 -6.02 41.39
C ASP A 246 75.69 -6.56 42.50
N GLN A 247 76.18 -7.46 43.35
CA GLN A 247 75.47 -7.87 44.56
C GLN A 247 75.21 -6.68 45.49
N ALA A 248 76.20 -5.83 45.74
CA ALA A 248 76.07 -4.66 46.61
C ALA A 248 75.09 -3.63 46.06
N LYS A 249 75.11 -3.37 44.75
CA LYS A 249 74.11 -2.53 44.07
C LYS A 249 72.71 -3.12 44.18
N MET A 250 72.56 -4.42 43.94
CA MET A 250 71.25 -5.09 43.99
C MET A 250 70.66 -5.12 45.40
N VAL A 251 71.48 -5.31 46.44
CA VAL A 251 71.02 -5.22 47.84
C VAL A 251 70.57 -3.80 48.20
N LYS A 252 71.26 -2.78 47.68
CA LYS A 252 70.95 -1.36 47.94
C LYS A 252 69.71 -0.88 47.18
N GLU A 253 69.57 -1.25 45.91
CA GLU A 253 68.49 -0.78 45.04
C GLU A 253 67.23 -1.64 45.17
N ASN A 254 67.37 -2.95 45.31
CA ASN A 254 66.25 -3.91 45.30
C ASN A 254 66.47 -5.05 46.32
N PRO A 255 66.31 -4.79 47.63
CA PRO A 255 66.63 -5.77 48.68
C PRO A 255 65.78 -7.05 48.61
N GLN A 256 64.56 -7.00 48.07
CA GLN A 256 63.71 -8.18 47.92
C GLN A 256 64.20 -9.13 46.82
N LEU A 257 64.66 -8.56 45.70
CA LEU A 257 65.22 -9.33 44.59
C LEU A 257 66.54 -10.00 44.98
N ALA A 258 67.38 -9.27 45.73
CA ALA A 258 68.62 -9.82 46.28
C ALA A 258 68.36 -11.06 47.17
N LYS A 259 67.36 -11.02 48.06
CA LYS A 259 66.99 -12.18 48.89
C LYS A 259 66.53 -13.38 48.07
N GLN A 260 65.79 -13.16 46.99
CA GLN A 260 65.36 -14.25 46.10
C GLN A 260 66.55 -14.91 45.41
N PHE A 261 67.51 -14.11 44.94
CA PHE A 261 68.73 -14.64 44.33
C PHE A 261 69.67 -15.32 45.32
N GLN A 262 69.79 -14.82 46.55
CA GLN A 262 70.51 -15.51 47.64
C GLN A 262 69.89 -16.88 47.94
N LYS A 263 68.57 -16.93 48.11
CA LYS A 263 67.83 -18.17 48.33
C LYS A 263 68.01 -19.15 47.16
N ALA A 264 67.98 -18.67 45.92
CA ALA A 264 68.22 -19.48 44.73
C ALA A 264 69.68 -19.96 44.61
N ALA A 265 70.64 -19.26 45.22
CA ALA A 265 72.05 -19.64 45.29
C ALA A 265 72.37 -20.54 46.50
N GLY A 266 71.38 -20.88 47.34
CA GLY A 266 71.55 -21.72 48.52
C GLY A 266 72.26 -21.03 49.69
N GLN A 267 72.13 -19.70 49.81
CA GLN A 267 72.64 -18.90 50.94
C GLN A 267 71.56 -18.08 51.63
#